data_AF-A4S6L8-F1
#
_entry.id   AF-A4S6L8-F1
#
_cell.length_a   1.000
_cell.length_b   1.000
_cell.length_c   1.000
_cell.angle_alpha   90.00
_cell.angle_beta   90.00
_cell.angle_gamma   90.00
#
_symmetry.space_group_name_H-M   'P 1'
#
loop_
_entity.id
_entity.type
_entity.pdbx_description
1 polymer ?
#
loop_
_entity_poly.entity_id
_entity_poly.type
_entity_poly.pdbx_seq_one_letter_code
_entity_poly.pdbx_strand_id
1 'polypeptide(L)'
;MREDELRAAIDEAREILAEAARMANEQARAELARTFDAGDGRGAAFECVRVEEFLKGKGARTLDAERAARELYIGDAYFQDVEKLMVQFDRLERALGGVPGMNVGALVGRCTEVATCDIARATANLLTLRGAFKVGKISAMVMDCPKLLMCDDLEDRIRRTQACITRIWASESDEDTIYAISEEPNLLFTLCDLPIFAEDISVDISELPMSVQGACVVVARARVRRRTAFVSNHSSRVEALVFATRRFKA
;
A
#
# COMPACT_ATOMS: atom_id res chain seq x y z
N MET A 1 12.93 -67.98 -53.46
CA MET A 1 12.31 -67.39 -52.26
C MET A 1 10.83 -67.26 -52.54
N ARG A 2 10.01 -67.76 -51.63
CA ARG A 2 8.56 -67.81 -51.81
C ARG A 2 7.98 -66.41 -51.58
N GLU A 3 6.97 -66.04 -52.35
CA GLU A 3 6.29 -64.73 -52.28
C GLU A 3 5.77 -64.43 -50.86
N ASP A 4 5.44 -65.48 -50.11
CA ASP A 4 5.00 -65.41 -48.71
C ASP A 4 6.12 -64.95 -47.74
N GLU A 5 7.37 -65.33 -47.99
CA GLU A 5 8.53 -64.90 -47.17
C GLU A 5 8.80 -63.40 -47.39
N LEU A 6 8.61 -62.92 -48.61
CA LEU A 6 8.78 -61.50 -48.94
C LEU A 6 7.67 -60.64 -48.32
N ARG A 7 6.42 -61.13 -48.33
CA ARG A 7 5.29 -60.44 -47.68
C ARG A 7 5.48 -60.37 -46.17
N ALA A 8 5.89 -61.46 -45.54
CA ALA A 8 6.18 -61.48 -44.10
C ALA A 8 7.29 -60.49 -43.71
N ALA A 9 8.38 -60.43 -44.49
CA ALA A 9 9.47 -59.47 -44.24
C ALA A 9 9.04 -58.00 -44.45
N ILE A 10 8.14 -57.73 -45.39
CA ILE A 10 7.59 -56.37 -45.61
C ILE A 10 6.69 -55.95 -44.45
N ASP A 11 5.86 -56.86 -43.94
CA ASP A 11 4.96 -56.58 -42.82
C ASP A 11 5.74 -56.35 -41.52
N GLU A 12 6.78 -57.15 -41.26
CA GLU A 12 7.71 -56.96 -40.14
C GLU A 12 8.45 -55.61 -40.24
N ALA A 13 8.96 -55.27 -41.43
CA ALA A 13 9.63 -53.97 -41.64
C ALA A 13 8.68 -52.78 -41.44
N ARG A 14 7.40 -52.91 -41.79
CA ARG A 14 6.37 -51.88 -41.55
C ARG A 14 6.06 -51.72 -40.07
N GLU A 15 5.98 -52.82 -39.33
CA GLU A 15 5.75 -52.80 -37.89
C GLU A 15 6.90 -52.10 -37.15
N ILE A 16 8.14 -52.43 -37.50
CA ILE A 16 9.33 -51.78 -36.94
C ILE A 16 9.35 -50.28 -37.26
N LEU A 17 9.01 -49.88 -38.49
CA LEU A 17 8.94 -48.46 -38.87
C LEU A 17 7.82 -47.72 -38.13
N ALA A 18 6.67 -48.35 -37.92
CA ALA A 18 5.56 -47.78 -37.17
C ALA A 18 5.93 -47.57 -35.70
N GLU A 19 6.63 -48.55 -35.09
CA GLU A 19 7.09 -48.45 -33.72
C GLU A 19 8.19 -47.39 -33.56
N ALA A 20 9.15 -47.33 -34.48
CA ALA A 20 10.18 -46.29 -34.48
C ALA A 20 9.58 -44.88 -34.64
N ALA A 21 8.57 -44.72 -35.50
CA ALA A 21 7.87 -43.44 -35.67
C ALA A 21 7.08 -43.03 -34.41
N ARG A 22 6.46 -43.99 -33.72
CA ARG A 22 5.78 -43.75 -32.44
C ARG A 22 6.78 -43.29 -31.38
N MET A 23 7.90 -43.99 -31.24
CA MET A 23 8.96 -43.64 -30.28
C MET A 23 9.57 -42.26 -30.57
N ALA A 24 9.82 -41.94 -31.84
CA ALA A 24 10.34 -40.62 -32.22
C ALA A 24 9.34 -39.50 -31.89
N ASN A 25 8.04 -39.73 -32.06
CA ASN A 25 7.01 -38.75 -31.71
C ASN A 25 6.86 -38.58 -30.19
N GLU A 26 6.96 -39.65 -29.42
CA GLU A 26 6.99 -39.60 -27.95
C GLU A 26 8.24 -38.89 -27.42
N GLN A 27 9.40 -39.12 -28.02
CA GLN A 27 10.64 -38.41 -27.70
C GLN A 27 10.53 -36.92 -28.05
N ALA A 28 10.01 -36.57 -29.23
CA ALA A 28 9.78 -35.17 -29.60
C ALA A 28 8.80 -34.47 -28.65
N ARG A 29 7.74 -35.15 -28.21
CA ARG A 29 6.81 -34.63 -27.19
C ARG A 29 7.48 -34.47 -25.83
N ALA A 30 8.30 -35.41 -25.41
CA ALA A 30 9.04 -35.34 -24.15
C ALA A 30 10.11 -34.23 -24.18
N GLU A 31 10.78 -34.04 -25.30
CA GLU A 31 11.72 -32.93 -25.51
C GLU A 31 11.01 -31.59 -25.52
N LEU A 32 9.86 -31.46 -26.21
CA LEU A 32 9.03 -30.25 -26.15
C LEU A 32 8.59 -29.95 -24.72
N ALA A 33 8.07 -30.94 -23.98
CA ALA A 33 7.69 -30.78 -22.58
C ALA A 33 8.87 -30.31 -21.71
N ARG A 34 10.08 -30.88 -21.91
CA ARG A 34 11.30 -30.44 -21.22
C ARG A 34 11.74 -29.03 -21.62
N THR A 35 11.53 -28.59 -22.87
CA THR A 35 11.83 -27.21 -23.27
C THR A 35 10.87 -26.19 -22.65
N PHE A 36 9.64 -26.59 -22.31
CA PHE A 36 8.71 -25.75 -21.54
C PHE A 36 9.09 -25.68 -20.06
N ASP A 37 9.55 -26.79 -19.46
CA ASP A 37 10.02 -26.82 -18.06
C ASP A 37 11.39 -26.16 -17.85
N ALA A 38 12.29 -26.20 -18.83
CA ALA A 38 13.61 -25.53 -18.76
C ALA A 38 13.53 -23.99 -18.89
N GLY A 39 12.32 -23.43 -18.91
CA GLY A 39 12.00 -22.03 -19.15
C GLY A 39 11.97 -21.13 -17.91
N ASP A 40 12.63 -21.49 -16.81
CA ASP A 40 12.54 -20.78 -15.53
C ASP A 40 12.77 -19.26 -15.65
N GLY A 41 13.71 -18.83 -16.50
CA GLY A 41 13.98 -17.39 -16.73
C GLY A 41 12.97 -16.67 -17.64
N ARG A 42 12.32 -17.38 -18.57
CA ARG A 42 11.31 -16.80 -19.48
C ARG A 42 9.91 -16.78 -18.85
N GLY A 43 9.58 -17.81 -18.08
CA GLY A 43 8.35 -17.85 -17.27
C GLY A 43 8.35 -16.76 -16.20
N ALA A 44 9.48 -16.58 -15.50
CA ALA A 44 9.65 -15.51 -14.52
C ALA A 44 9.46 -14.11 -15.11
N ALA A 45 10.10 -13.82 -16.24
CA ALA A 45 9.96 -12.54 -16.92
C ALA A 45 8.52 -12.28 -17.39
N PHE A 46 7.83 -13.32 -17.89
CA PHE A 46 6.45 -13.23 -18.33
C PHE A 46 5.49 -12.94 -17.17
N GLU A 47 5.61 -13.65 -16.05
CA GLU A 47 4.77 -13.42 -14.87
C GLU A 47 5.02 -12.04 -14.23
N CYS A 48 6.28 -11.59 -14.16
CA CYS A 48 6.59 -10.24 -13.69
C CYS A 48 5.91 -9.16 -14.55
N VAL A 49 5.87 -9.33 -15.87
CA VAL A 49 5.16 -8.41 -16.79
C VAL A 49 3.64 -8.48 -16.58
N ARG A 50 3.07 -9.67 -16.33
CA ARG A 50 1.63 -9.80 -16.02
C ARG A 50 1.25 -9.09 -14.73
N VAL A 51 2.08 -9.19 -13.69
CA VAL A 51 1.89 -8.47 -12.43
C VAL A 51 1.98 -6.96 -12.64
N GLU A 52 2.96 -6.50 -13.43
CA GLU A 52 3.10 -5.08 -13.79
C GLU A 52 1.85 -4.54 -14.49
N GLU A 53 1.39 -5.22 -15.54
CA GLU A 53 0.20 -4.82 -16.30
C GLU A 53 -1.07 -4.86 -15.44
N PHE A 54 -1.18 -5.84 -14.54
CA PHE A 54 -2.27 -5.90 -13.58
C PHE A 54 -2.27 -4.67 -12.65
N LEU A 55 -1.13 -4.32 -12.05
CA LEU A 55 -1.02 -3.16 -11.16
C LEU A 55 -1.31 -1.84 -11.89
N LYS A 56 -0.84 -1.69 -13.14
CA LYS A 56 -1.19 -0.54 -14.00
C LYS A 56 -2.70 -0.46 -14.23
N GLY A 57 -3.33 -1.59 -14.57
CA GLY A 57 -4.78 -1.69 -14.75
C GLY A 57 -5.57 -1.31 -13.50
N LYS A 58 -5.00 -1.51 -12.31
CA LYS A 58 -5.57 -1.11 -11.01
C LYS A 58 -5.23 0.33 -10.59
N GLY A 59 -4.56 1.11 -11.44
CA GLY A 59 -4.30 2.52 -11.21
C GLY A 59 -2.96 2.85 -10.56
N ALA A 60 -2.01 1.90 -10.52
CA ALA A 60 -0.62 2.21 -10.21
C ALA A 60 0.05 2.99 -11.35
N ARG A 61 1.00 3.87 -11.03
CA ARG A 61 1.81 4.57 -12.05
C ARG A 61 2.78 3.57 -12.68
N THR A 62 3.10 3.73 -13.96
CA THR A 62 3.98 2.81 -14.73
C THR A 62 5.28 2.48 -13.98
N LEU A 63 6.00 3.49 -13.50
CA LEU A 63 7.27 3.31 -12.78
C LEU A 63 7.09 2.59 -11.43
N ASP A 64 6.01 2.89 -10.72
CA ASP A 64 5.70 2.26 -9.43
C ASP A 64 5.29 0.78 -9.64
N ALA A 65 4.53 0.50 -10.69
CA ALA A 65 4.08 -0.85 -11.06
C ALA A 65 5.24 -1.75 -11.47
N GLU A 66 6.16 -1.27 -12.31
CA GLU A 66 7.35 -2.01 -12.73
C GLU A 66 8.23 -2.39 -11.52
N ARG A 67 8.50 -1.41 -10.64
CA ARG A 67 9.27 -1.64 -9.41
C ARG A 67 8.55 -2.62 -8.48
N ALA A 68 7.26 -2.40 -8.23
CA ALA A 68 6.47 -3.23 -7.32
C ALA A 68 6.36 -4.67 -7.83
N ALA A 69 6.19 -4.88 -9.14
CA ALA A 69 6.15 -6.22 -9.73
C ALA A 69 7.45 -6.99 -9.47
N ARG A 70 8.61 -6.34 -9.64
CA ARG A 70 9.91 -6.95 -9.33
C ARG A 70 10.06 -7.26 -7.85
N GLU A 71 9.70 -6.31 -6.98
CA GLU A 71 9.78 -6.48 -5.53
C GLU A 71 8.88 -7.64 -5.04
N LEU A 72 7.64 -7.72 -5.52
CA LEU A 72 6.70 -8.80 -5.18
C LEU A 72 7.19 -10.15 -5.68
N TYR A 73 7.68 -10.20 -6.92
CA TYR A 73 8.18 -11.43 -7.55
C TYR A 73 9.40 -12.01 -6.81
N ILE A 74 10.33 -11.14 -6.38
CA ILE A 74 11.53 -11.53 -5.62
C ILE A 74 11.19 -11.83 -4.16
N GLY A 75 10.26 -11.08 -3.58
CA GLY A 75 9.97 -11.10 -2.14
C GLY A 75 9.24 -12.36 -1.68
N ASP A 76 8.27 -12.86 -2.45
CA ASP A 76 7.46 -14.02 -2.05
C ASP A 76 7.05 -14.87 -3.26
N ALA A 77 7.27 -16.18 -3.16
CA ALA A 77 6.83 -17.16 -4.15
C ALA A 77 5.31 -17.14 -4.38
N TYR A 78 4.53 -16.68 -3.40
CA TYR A 78 3.09 -16.51 -3.53
C TYR A 78 2.71 -15.53 -4.66
N PHE A 79 3.52 -14.49 -4.91
CA PHE A 79 3.24 -13.48 -5.94
C PHE A 79 3.92 -13.73 -7.29
N GLN A 80 4.62 -14.87 -7.42
CA GLN A 80 5.08 -15.34 -8.73
C GLN A 80 3.92 -15.84 -9.59
N ASP A 81 2.73 -16.01 -8.99
CA ASP A 81 1.47 -16.34 -9.64
C ASP A 81 0.52 -15.13 -9.57
N VAL A 82 0.26 -14.51 -10.73
CA VAL A 82 -0.59 -13.32 -10.81
C VAL A 82 -2.03 -13.60 -10.35
N GLU A 83 -2.55 -14.82 -10.49
CA GLU A 83 -3.93 -15.13 -10.09
C GLU A 83 -4.09 -15.06 -8.57
N LYS A 84 -3.06 -15.52 -7.84
CA LYS A 84 -3.01 -15.41 -6.38
C LYS A 84 -2.91 -13.96 -5.92
N LEU A 85 -2.11 -13.15 -6.63
CA LEU A 85 -2.05 -11.71 -6.39
C LEU A 85 -3.42 -11.06 -6.63
N MET A 86 -4.12 -11.40 -7.71
CA MET A 86 -5.46 -10.87 -8.01
C MET A 86 -6.46 -11.16 -6.89
N VAL A 87 -6.49 -12.40 -6.38
CA VAL A 87 -7.38 -12.77 -5.26
C VAL A 87 -7.07 -11.97 -4.00
N GLN A 88 -5.78 -11.80 -3.68
CA GLN A 88 -5.37 -11.01 -2.52
C GLN A 88 -5.69 -9.53 -2.71
N PHE A 89 -5.50 -9.01 -3.92
CA PHE A 89 -5.83 -7.64 -4.28
C PHE A 89 -7.32 -7.36 -4.16
N ASP A 90 -8.19 -8.27 -4.61
CA ASP A 90 -9.64 -8.15 -4.46
C ASP A 90 -10.05 -8.09 -2.98
N ARG A 91 -9.36 -8.84 -2.10
CA ARG A 91 -9.60 -8.76 -0.64
C ARG A 91 -9.19 -7.40 -0.09
N LEU A 92 -8.04 -6.86 -0.52
CA LEU A 92 -7.59 -5.52 -0.15
C LEU A 92 -8.55 -4.44 -0.67
N GLU A 93 -9.03 -4.54 -1.90
CA GLU A 93 -10.03 -3.60 -2.44
C GLU A 93 -11.33 -3.62 -1.63
N ARG A 94 -11.79 -4.80 -1.19
CA ARG A 94 -12.97 -4.88 -0.32
C ARG A 94 -12.74 -4.26 1.05
N ALA A 95 -11.55 -4.45 1.62
CA ALA A 95 -11.20 -3.92 2.94
C ALA A 95 -10.97 -2.39 2.92
N LEU A 96 -10.21 -1.90 1.94
CA LEU A 96 -9.74 -0.51 1.88
C LEU A 96 -10.60 0.38 0.98
N GLY A 97 -11.29 -0.19 -0.01
CA GLY A 97 -12.04 0.55 -1.05
C GLY A 97 -13.24 1.33 -0.51
N GLY A 98 -13.70 1.04 0.70
CA GLY A 98 -14.73 1.84 1.38
C GLY A 98 -14.24 3.23 1.84
N VAL A 99 -12.93 3.54 1.73
CA VAL A 99 -12.37 4.85 2.07
C VAL A 99 -12.43 5.79 0.86
N PRO A 100 -13.09 6.97 0.96
CA PRO A 100 -13.19 7.90 -0.15
C PRO A 100 -11.82 8.33 -0.71
N GLY A 101 -11.65 8.20 -2.03
CA GLY A 101 -10.42 8.57 -2.73
C GLY A 101 -9.26 7.58 -2.56
N MET A 102 -9.49 6.42 -1.94
CA MET A 102 -8.47 5.38 -1.83
C MET A 102 -8.22 4.72 -3.17
N ASN A 103 -6.96 4.65 -3.60
CA ASN A 103 -6.53 3.90 -4.77
C ASN A 103 -5.56 2.79 -4.32
N VAL A 104 -6.08 1.57 -4.20
CA VAL A 104 -5.32 0.40 -3.72
C VAL A 104 -4.19 0.05 -4.69
N GLY A 105 -4.37 0.22 -5.99
CA GLY A 105 -3.30 -0.04 -6.98
C GLY A 105 -2.12 0.90 -6.82
N ALA A 106 -2.41 2.20 -6.68
CA ALA A 106 -1.38 3.19 -6.39
C ALA A 106 -0.71 2.94 -5.02
N LEU A 107 -1.47 2.49 -4.02
CA LEU A 107 -0.93 2.18 -2.70
C LEU A 107 0.05 1.01 -2.74
N VAL A 108 -0.37 -0.12 -3.34
CA VAL A 108 0.47 -1.32 -3.49
C VAL A 108 1.70 -1.03 -4.37
N GLY A 109 1.53 -0.25 -5.45
CA GLY A 109 2.66 0.17 -6.29
C GLY A 109 3.70 1.01 -5.53
N ARG A 110 3.27 1.82 -4.55
CA ARG A 110 4.17 2.59 -3.69
C ARG A 110 4.78 1.74 -2.57
N CYS A 111 4.02 0.81 -2.00
CA CYS A 111 4.45 -0.02 -0.87
C CYS A 111 3.92 -1.45 -1.04
N THR A 112 4.80 -2.36 -1.46
CA THR A 112 4.49 -3.77 -1.76
C THR A 112 4.11 -4.57 -0.52
N GLU A 113 4.59 -4.19 0.67
CA GLU A 113 4.19 -4.78 1.96
C GLU A 113 2.67 -4.69 2.22
N VAL A 114 1.97 -3.76 1.58
CA VAL A 114 0.50 -3.68 1.67
C VAL A 114 -0.16 -4.89 0.98
N ALA A 115 0.47 -5.47 -0.05
CA ALA A 115 -0.07 -6.67 -0.71
C ALA A 115 -0.10 -7.89 0.23
N THR A 116 0.85 -7.96 1.17
CA THR A 116 1.00 -9.06 2.12
C THR A 116 0.38 -8.79 3.49
N CYS A 117 -0.20 -7.62 3.72
CA CYS A 117 -0.68 -7.27 5.05
C CYS A 117 -1.87 -8.13 5.49
N ASP A 118 -1.99 -8.31 6.81
CA ASP A 118 -3.17 -8.91 7.40
C ASP A 118 -4.40 -8.01 7.18
N ILE A 119 -5.35 -8.52 6.41
CA ILE A 119 -6.59 -7.83 6.05
C ILE A 119 -7.41 -7.46 7.29
N ALA A 120 -7.46 -8.33 8.30
CA ALA A 120 -8.23 -8.08 9.51
C ALA A 120 -7.63 -6.89 10.27
N ARG A 121 -6.29 -6.87 10.39
CA ARG A 121 -5.55 -5.77 11.00
C ARG A 121 -5.69 -4.46 10.21
N ALA A 122 -5.51 -4.50 8.90
CA ALA A 122 -5.68 -3.32 8.05
C ALA A 122 -7.09 -2.72 8.19
N THR A 123 -8.11 -3.58 8.27
CA THR A 123 -9.50 -3.16 8.52
C THR A 123 -9.68 -2.54 9.90
N ALA A 124 -9.15 -3.17 10.95
CA ALA A 124 -9.21 -2.65 12.32
C ALA A 124 -8.53 -1.27 12.41
N ASN A 125 -7.33 -1.14 11.85
CA ASN A 125 -6.59 0.12 11.80
C ASN A 125 -7.35 1.22 11.04
N LEU A 126 -8.01 0.89 9.93
CA LEU A 126 -8.88 1.85 9.24
C LEU A 126 -10.06 2.31 10.11
N LEU A 127 -10.66 1.43 10.90
CA LEU A 127 -11.72 1.80 11.85
C LEU A 127 -11.18 2.73 12.95
N THR A 128 -10.01 2.44 13.50
CA THR A 128 -9.31 3.31 14.45
C THR A 128 -9.04 4.69 13.85
N LEU A 129 -8.54 4.74 12.62
CA LEU A 129 -8.32 6.01 11.90
C LEU A 129 -9.62 6.78 11.66
N ARG A 130 -10.74 6.10 11.37
CA ARG A 130 -12.06 6.74 11.22
C ARG A 130 -12.61 7.29 12.54
N GLY A 131 -12.26 6.66 13.66
CA GLY A 131 -12.60 7.15 15.00
C GLY A 131 -11.82 8.41 15.38
N ALA A 132 -10.55 8.49 14.99
CA ALA A 132 -9.65 9.59 15.38
C ALA A 132 -9.59 10.75 14.37
N PHE A 133 -9.72 10.48 13.07
CA PHE A 133 -9.47 11.47 12.01
C PHE A 133 -10.68 11.69 11.10
N LYS A 134 -10.71 12.85 10.43
CA LYS A 134 -11.74 13.16 9.44
C LYS A 134 -11.63 12.21 8.24
N VAL A 135 -12.75 11.63 7.83
CA VAL A 135 -12.84 10.66 6.73
C VAL A 135 -12.14 11.13 5.45
N GLY A 136 -12.27 12.40 5.09
CA GLY A 136 -11.64 12.97 3.89
C GLY A 136 -10.10 13.08 3.93
N LYS A 137 -9.47 12.84 5.08
CA LYS A 137 -7.99 12.84 5.23
C LYS A 137 -7.39 11.44 5.22
N ILE A 138 -8.18 10.40 5.51
CA ILE A 138 -7.67 9.04 5.74
C ILE A 138 -6.97 8.48 4.49
N SER A 139 -7.53 8.67 3.30
CA SER A 139 -6.90 8.20 2.06
C SER A 139 -5.53 8.85 1.85
N ALA A 140 -5.42 10.17 2.00
CA ALA A 140 -4.14 10.88 1.91
C ALA A 140 -3.14 10.36 2.96
N MET A 141 -3.57 10.22 4.22
CA MET A 141 -2.71 9.73 5.30
C MET A 141 -2.16 8.33 5.02
N VAL A 142 -3.01 7.40 4.56
CA VAL A 142 -2.60 6.02 4.24
C VAL A 142 -1.70 5.99 3.01
N MET A 143 -1.96 6.82 2.00
CA MET A 143 -1.10 6.93 0.81
C MET A 143 0.29 7.46 1.15
N ASP A 144 0.40 8.37 2.12
CA ASP A 144 1.67 8.96 2.54
C ASP A 144 2.40 8.12 3.59
N CYS A 145 1.65 7.38 4.42
CA CYS A 145 2.19 6.46 5.40
C CYS A 145 1.44 5.10 5.39
N PRO A 146 1.79 4.18 4.46
CA PRO A 146 1.13 2.88 4.36
C PRO A 146 1.27 2.00 5.61
N LYS A 147 2.31 2.24 6.43
CA LYS A 147 2.56 1.55 7.71
C LYS A 147 1.39 1.66 8.69
N LEU A 148 0.53 2.67 8.54
CA LEU A 148 -0.70 2.81 9.32
C LEU A 148 -1.61 1.58 9.22
N LEU A 149 -1.62 0.87 8.08
CA LEU A 149 -2.43 -0.33 7.90
C LEU A 149 -1.89 -1.54 8.66
N MET A 150 -0.57 -1.59 8.90
CA MET A 150 0.13 -2.76 9.43
C MET A 150 0.48 -2.64 10.93
N CYS A 151 0.29 -1.45 11.49
CA CYS A 151 0.62 -1.12 12.88
C CYS A 151 -0.14 -2.00 13.88
N ASP A 152 0.57 -2.53 14.88
CA ASP A 152 -0.01 -3.31 15.99
C ASP A 152 -0.71 -2.44 17.04
N ASP A 153 -0.13 -1.28 17.35
CA ASP A 153 -0.48 -0.45 18.51
C ASP A 153 -1.05 0.92 18.12
N LEU A 154 -1.75 1.01 16.98
CA LEU A 154 -2.12 2.29 16.36
C LEU A 154 -2.86 3.24 17.30
N GLU A 155 -3.83 2.74 18.07
CA GLU A 155 -4.60 3.57 19.00
C GLU A 155 -3.73 4.14 20.14
N ASP A 156 -2.92 3.29 20.77
CA ASP A 156 -1.98 3.71 21.81
C ASP A 156 -0.94 4.68 21.25
N ARG A 157 -0.45 4.42 20.04
CA ARG A 157 0.52 5.25 19.33
C ARG A 157 -0.03 6.64 19.05
N ILE A 158 -1.29 6.77 18.62
CA ILE A 158 -1.95 8.08 18.45
C ILE A 158 -1.93 8.83 19.79
N ARG A 159 -2.38 8.19 20.88
CA ARG A 159 -2.39 8.81 22.21
C ARG A 159 -0.99 9.25 22.67
N ARG A 160 0.03 8.39 22.51
CA ARG A 160 1.42 8.72 22.85
C ARG A 160 1.95 9.89 22.03
N THR A 161 1.69 9.91 20.72
CA THR A 161 2.12 11.02 19.85
C THR A 161 1.43 12.33 20.22
N GLN A 162 0.13 12.32 20.54
CA GLN A 162 -0.56 13.51 21.04
C GLN A 162 0.10 14.06 22.30
N ALA A 163 0.39 13.19 23.28
CA ALA A 163 1.08 13.58 24.51
C ALA A 163 2.47 14.19 24.22
N CYS A 164 3.24 13.63 23.29
CA CYS A 164 4.53 14.18 22.88
C CYS A 164 4.37 15.57 22.24
N ILE A 165 3.38 15.77 21.36
CA ILE A 165 3.11 17.07 20.73
C ILE A 165 2.73 18.11 21.80
N THR A 166 1.88 17.76 22.76
CA THR A 166 1.49 18.66 23.86
C THR A 166 2.68 18.99 24.77
N ARG A 167 3.66 18.10 24.91
CA ARG A 167 4.90 18.39 25.67
C ARG A 167 5.85 19.35 24.97
N ILE A 168 5.86 19.36 23.64
CA ILE A 168 6.58 20.37 22.84
C ILE A 168 5.81 21.70 22.88
N TRP A 169 4.48 21.64 22.76
CA TRP A 169 3.61 22.82 22.72
C TRP A 169 2.44 22.68 23.69
N ALA A 170 2.67 23.09 24.95
CA ALA A 170 1.67 22.99 26.03
C ALA A 170 0.36 23.75 25.77
N SER A 171 0.33 24.66 24.78
CA SER A 171 -0.87 25.41 24.39
C SER A 171 -1.78 24.69 23.40
N GLU A 172 -1.39 23.52 22.88
CA GLU A 172 -2.14 22.81 21.84
C GLU A 172 -3.28 22.00 22.45
N SER A 173 -4.44 22.00 21.76
CA SER A 173 -5.59 21.18 22.13
C SER A 173 -5.51 19.78 21.50
N ASP A 174 -6.29 18.83 22.02
CA ASP A 174 -6.41 17.49 21.42
C ASP A 174 -6.80 17.56 19.94
N GLU A 175 -7.68 18.49 19.56
CA GLU A 175 -8.05 18.68 18.16
C GLU A 175 -6.91 19.19 17.29
N ASP A 176 -5.99 19.99 17.84
CA ASP A 176 -4.84 20.51 17.12
C ASP A 176 -3.76 19.45 16.93
N THR A 177 -3.55 18.61 17.94
CA THR A 177 -2.64 17.45 17.84
C THR A 177 -3.13 16.43 16.81
N ILE A 178 -4.43 16.14 16.76
CA ILE A 178 -5.03 15.29 15.71
C ILE A 178 -4.88 15.91 14.33
N TYR A 179 -5.10 17.22 14.20
CA TYR A 179 -4.91 17.91 12.93
C TYR A 179 -3.46 17.83 12.45
N ALA A 180 -2.51 18.08 13.35
CA ALA A 180 -1.07 17.95 13.09
C ALA A 180 -0.70 16.56 12.57
N ILE A 181 -1.15 15.50 13.26
CA ILE A 181 -0.92 14.11 12.84
C ILE A 181 -1.58 13.82 11.49
N SER A 182 -2.74 14.42 11.19
CA SER A 182 -3.41 14.21 9.90
C SER A 182 -2.69 14.84 8.70
N GLU A 183 -1.89 15.89 8.94
CA GLU A 183 -1.06 16.51 7.89
C GLU A 183 0.27 15.76 7.75
N GLU A 184 0.84 15.24 8.83
CA GLU A 184 2.11 14.50 8.84
C GLU A 184 1.99 13.17 9.61
N PRO A 185 1.41 12.12 9.01
CA PRO A 185 1.16 10.84 9.69
C PRO A 185 2.42 10.11 10.13
N ASN A 186 3.56 10.39 9.50
CA ASN A 186 4.85 9.80 9.87
C ASN A 186 5.28 10.14 11.30
N LEU A 187 4.75 11.21 11.90
CA LEU A 187 4.99 11.56 13.31
C LEU A 187 4.60 10.43 14.28
N LEU A 188 3.64 9.59 13.91
CA LEU A 188 3.25 8.43 14.71
C LEU A 188 4.41 7.43 14.90
N PHE A 189 5.34 7.37 13.96
CA PHE A 189 6.46 6.42 13.97
C PHE A 189 7.82 7.07 14.27
N THR A 190 7.91 8.40 14.22
CA THR A 190 9.18 9.12 14.40
C THR A 190 9.26 9.92 15.68
N LEU A 191 8.13 10.30 16.28
CA LEU A 191 8.11 11.19 17.46
C LEU A 191 7.98 10.43 18.78
N CYS A 192 6.98 9.54 18.88
CA CYS A 192 6.61 8.92 20.16
C CYS A 192 7.62 7.90 20.71
N ASP A 193 8.55 7.45 19.88
CA ASP A 193 9.57 6.47 20.25
C ASP A 193 10.94 7.14 20.51
N LEU A 194 11.00 8.48 20.54
CA LEU A 194 12.25 9.19 20.82
C LEU A 194 12.61 9.14 22.32
N PRO A 195 13.88 8.85 22.68
CA PRO A 195 14.31 8.75 24.07
C PRO A 195 14.08 10.02 24.90
N ILE A 196 14.09 11.19 24.26
CA ILE A 196 13.90 12.48 24.92
C ILE A 196 12.51 12.62 25.60
N PHE A 197 11.52 11.85 25.14
CA PHE A 197 10.20 11.82 25.76
C PHE A 197 10.07 10.79 26.89
N ALA A 198 11.11 10.02 27.19
CA ALA A 198 11.10 9.05 28.29
C ALA A 198 11.07 9.71 29.68
N GLU A 199 11.67 10.89 29.80
CA GLU A 199 11.60 11.72 31.01
C GLU A 199 10.35 12.61 30.94
N ASP A 200 9.76 13.04 32.05
CA ASP A 200 8.48 13.78 32.07
C ASP A 200 8.65 15.31 32.03
N ILE A 201 9.48 15.79 31.09
CA ILE A 201 9.94 17.19 31.00
C ILE A 201 9.43 17.87 29.71
N SER A 202 9.24 19.19 29.72
CA SER A 202 8.98 19.95 28.48
C SER A 202 10.18 19.85 27.53
N VAL A 203 9.92 19.61 26.24
CA VAL A 203 10.97 19.40 25.23
C VAL A 203 10.98 20.56 24.24
N ASP A 204 12.15 21.17 24.01
CA ASP A 204 12.29 22.18 22.95
C ASP A 204 12.47 21.51 21.58
N ILE A 205 11.93 22.13 20.53
CA ILE A 205 12.02 21.62 19.15
C ILE A 205 13.48 21.49 18.71
N SER A 206 14.35 22.38 19.19
CA SER A 206 15.77 22.38 18.85
C SER A 206 16.50 21.10 19.30
N GLU A 207 15.96 20.39 20.29
CA GLU A 207 16.50 19.14 20.83
C GLU A 207 16.03 17.89 20.06
N LEU A 208 15.06 18.05 19.15
CA LEU A 208 14.58 16.94 18.31
C LEU A 208 15.53 16.67 17.13
N PRO A 209 15.60 15.43 16.60
CA PRO A 209 16.33 15.13 15.38
C PRO A 209 15.85 15.99 14.20
N MET A 210 16.75 16.41 13.31
CA MET A 210 16.45 17.28 12.17
C MET A 210 15.31 16.76 11.28
N SER A 211 15.23 15.42 11.11
CA SER A 211 14.15 14.76 10.37
C SER A 211 12.76 14.95 10.98
N VAL A 212 12.69 15.15 12.30
CA VAL A 212 11.45 15.39 13.05
C VAL A 212 11.16 16.88 13.17
N GLN A 213 12.20 17.73 13.29
CA GLN A 213 12.06 19.18 13.31
C GLN A 213 11.30 19.70 12.07
N GLY A 214 11.62 19.18 10.88
CA GLY A 214 10.91 19.54 9.64
C GLY A 214 9.40 19.26 9.69
N ALA A 215 9.02 18.08 10.19
CA ALA A 215 7.61 17.71 10.37
C ALA A 215 6.93 18.59 11.44
N CYS A 216 7.62 18.86 12.56
CA CYS A 216 7.17 19.80 13.59
C CYS A 216 6.96 21.23 13.07
N VAL A 217 7.75 21.68 12.09
CA VAL A 217 7.55 22.98 11.42
C VAL A 217 6.30 22.97 10.54
N VAL A 218 5.98 21.85 9.87
CA VAL A 218 4.71 21.71 9.14
C VAL A 218 3.52 21.79 10.09
N VAL A 219 3.60 21.14 11.26
CA VAL A 219 2.62 21.27 12.34
C VAL A 219 2.47 22.72 12.80
N ALA A 220 3.58 23.43 13.02
CA ALA A 220 3.56 24.85 13.38
C ALA A 220 3.00 25.76 12.27
N ARG A 221 3.13 25.39 10.99
CA ARG A 221 2.51 26.09 9.86
C ARG A 221 1.01 25.79 9.72
N ALA A 222 0.62 24.54 9.96
CA ALA A 222 -0.77 24.11 10.03
C ALA A 222 -1.52 24.88 11.14
N ARG A 223 -0.87 25.11 12.28
CA ARG A 223 -1.31 26.01 13.37
C ARG A 223 -1.61 27.43 12.89
N VAL A 224 -0.71 28.05 12.12
CA VAL A 224 -0.94 29.41 11.59
C VAL A 224 -2.15 29.43 10.65
N ARG A 225 -2.27 28.44 9.75
CA ARG A 225 -3.40 28.33 8.82
C ARG A 225 -4.74 28.09 9.51
N ARG A 226 -4.79 27.28 10.56
CA ARG A 226 -6.03 27.02 11.33
C ARG A 226 -6.44 28.25 12.13
N ARG A 227 -5.50 28.94 12.78
CA ARG A 227 -5.78 30.21 13.47
C ARG A 227 -6.28 31.29 12.52
N THR A 228 -5.68 31.45 11.34
CA THR A 228 -6.18 32.43 10.35
C THR A 228 -7.54 32.05 9.77
N ALA A 229 -7.80 30.76 9.51
CA ALA A 229 -9.11 30.28 9.08
C ALA A 229 -10.21 30.41 10.16
N PHE A 230 -9.84 30.24 11.43
CA PHE A 230 -10.74 30.43 12.57
C PHE A 230 -11.05 31.92 12.78
N VAL A 231 -10.05 32.80 12.66
CA VAL A 231 -10.20 34.26 12.72
C VAL A 231 -11.05 34.76 11.54
N SER A 232 -10.87 34.24 10.32
CA SER A 232 -11.70 34.64 9.16
C SER A 232 -13.17 34.17 9.29
N ASN A 233 -13.40 32.97 9.86
CA ASN A 233 -14.75 32.47 10.13
C ASN A 233 -15.42 33.14 11.34
N HIS A 234 -14.64 33.67 12.30
CA HIS A 234 -15.17 34.46 13.41
C HIS A 234 -15.36 35.93 13.03
N SER A 235 -14.54 36.51 12.17
CA SER A 235 -14.72 37.88 11.67
C SER A 235 -16.02 38.01 10.87
N SER A 236 -16.35 37.01 10.05
CA SER A 236 -17.62 36.97 9.30
C SER A 236 -18.86 36.74 10.20
N ARG A 237 -18.71 36.08 11.36
CA ARG A 237 -19.79 35.94 12.36
C ARG A 237 -19.93 37.16 13.28
N VAL A 238 -18.84 37.84 13.60
CA VAL A 238 -18.85 39.09 14.38
C VAL A 238 -19.39 40.24 13.53
N GLU A 239 -19.04 40.32 12.24
CA GLU A 239 -19.67 41.29 11.33
C GLU A 239 -21.17 41.01 11.12
N ALA A 240 -21.58 39.74 11.05
CA ALA A 240 -23.00 39.38 10.99
C ALA A 240 -23.77 39.69 12.30
N LEU A 241 -23.14 39.54 13.47
CA LEU A 241 -23.75 39.95 14.75
C LEU A 241 -23.81 41.47 14.92
N VAL A 242 -22.77 42.20 14.49
CA VAL A 242 -22.74 43.67 14.53
C VAL A 242 -23.73 44.30 13.54
N PHE A 243 -23.99 43.65 12.39
CA PHE A 243 -25.05 44.05 11.46
C PHE A 243 -26.46 43.72 11.95
N ALA A 244 -26.65 42.62 12.69
CA ALA A 244 -27.96 42.25 13.25
C ALA A 244 -28.37 43.15 14.44
N THR A 245 -27.43 43.65 15.24
CA THR A 245 -27.72 44.56 16.35
C THR A 245 -27.91 46.03 15.95
N ARG A 246 -27.60 46.43 14.71
CA ARG A 246 -27.84 47.79 14.20
C ARG A 246 -29.21 47.99 13.53
N ARG A 247 -30.03 46.95 13.40
CA ARG A 247 -31.41 47.04 12.85
C ARG A 247 -32.54 47.05 13.88
N PHE A 248 -32.24 47.08 15.17
CA PHE A 248 -33.20 47.33 16.25
C PHE A 248 -32.81 48.58 17.04
N LYS A 249 -32.78 49.72 16.35
CA LYS A 249 -32.91 51.07 16.91
C LYS A 249 -33.15 52.06 15.76
N ALA A 250 -34.38 52.05 15.27
CA ALA A 250 -35.10 53.17 14.67
C ALA A 250 -36.58 52.75 14.60
#